data_AF-A0A392MDX1-F1
#
_entry.id   AF-A0A392MDX1-F1
#
_cell.length_a   1.000
_cell.length_b   1.000
_cell.length_c   1.000
_cell.angle_alpha   90.00
_cell.angle_beta   90.00
_cell.angle_gamma   90.00
#
_symmetry.space_group_name_H-M   'P 1'
#
loop_
_entity.id
_entity.type
_entity.pdbx_description
1 polymer ?
#
loop_
_entity_poly.entity_id
_entity_poly.type
_entity_poly.pdbx_seq_one_letter_code
_entity_poly.pdbx_strand_id
1 'polypeptide(L)' 'GRVIISHPQGREILKQQRQQYPEVVVSDLPDKTHLQSVAAAYSFDVAEFVDEPAFYLAVLIKSRT' A
#
# COMPACT_ATOMS: atom_id res chain seq x y z
N GLY A 1 6.35 3.00 -16.47
CA GLY A 1 6.82 2.98 -15.07
C GLY A 1 5.96 2.03 -14.27
N ARG A 2 6.50 1.41 -13.23
CA ARG A 2 5.75 0.50 -12.34
C ARG A 2 6.21 0.72 -10.90
N VAL A 3 5.27 0.76 -9.96
CA VAL A 3 5.52 0.80 -8.52
C VAL A 3 4.81 -0.40 -7.90
N ILE A 4 5.50 -1.10 -7.01
CA ILE A 4 4.96 -2.25 -6.28
C ILE A 4 5.16 -1.99 -4.80
N ILE A 5 4.07 -2.05 -4.03
CA ILE A 5 4.10 -2.04 -2.58
C ILE A 5 3.59 -3.41 -2.14
N SER A 6 4.41 -4.17 -1.40
CA SER A 6 4.04 -5.49 -0.92
C SER A 6 4.45 -5.67 0.54
N HIS A 7 3.58 -6.32 1.32
CA HIS A 7 3.86 -6.72 2.68
C HIS A 7 3.35 -8.15 2.92
N PRO A 8 4.25 -9.14 3.11
CA PRO A 8 3.89 -10.56 3.16
C PRO A 8 3.17 -10.99 4.44
N GLN A 9 3.01 -10.09 5.41
CA GLN A 9 2.24 -10.32 6.63
C GLN A 9 0.98 -9.44 6.71
N GLY A 10 0.65 -8.76 5.61
CA GLY A 10 -0.51 -7.86 5.53
C GLY A 10 -0.42 -6.70 6.53
N ARG A 11 -1.59 -6.10 6.82
CA ARG A 11 -1.71 -4.95 7.73
C ARG A 11 -1.78 -5.34 9.20
N GLU A 12 -2.21 -6.56 9.50
CA GLU A 12 -2.56 -6.91 10.88
C GLU A 12 -1.33 -6.91 11.79
N ILE A 13 -0.18 -7.34 11.27
CA ILE A 13 1.08 -7.30 12.01
C ILE A 13 1.56 -5.86 12.28
N LEU A 14 1.25 -4.91 11.39
CA LEU A 14 1.67 -3.51 11.54
C LEU A 14 0.96 -2.84 12.71
N LYS A 15 -0.30 -3.20 12.97
CA LYS A 15 -1.04 -2.73 14.16
C LYS A 15 -0.36 -3.18 15.45
N GLN A 16 0.09 -4.44 15.50
CA GLN A 16 0.80 -5.01 16.65
C GLN A 16 2.18 -4.38 16.82
N GLN A 17 2.96 -4.30 15.74
CA GLN A 17 4.29 -3.69 15.75
C GLN A 17 4.24 -2.21 16.13
N ARG A 18 3.21 -1.46 15.72
CA ARG A 18 3.06 -0.05 16.12
C ARG A 18 2.82 0.11 17.62
N GLN A 19 2.13 -0.83 18.26
CA GLN A 19 1.97 -0.82 19.73
C GLN A 19 3.29 -1.12 20.43
N GLN A 20 4.11 -2.00 19.85
CA GLN A 20 5.36 -2.45 20.45
C GLN A 20 6.55 -1.52 20.17
N TYR A 21 6.57 -0.87 19.00
CA TYR A 21 7.64 -0.01 18.50
C TYR A 21 7.06 1.23 17.79
N PRO A 22 6.38 2.13 18.52
CA PRO A 22 5.72 3.30 17.95
C PRO A 22 6.68 4.26 17.23
N GLU A 23 7.96 4.27 17.61
CA GLU A 23 9.03 5.05 17.00
C GLU A 23 9.52 4.48 15.65
N VAL A 24 9.22 3.21 15.36
CA VAL A 24 9.68 2.52 14.14
C VAL A 24 8.58 2.46 13.08
N VAL A 25 7.32 2.23 13.48
CA VAL A 25 6.18 2.09 12.55
C VAL A 25 5.43 3.42 12.40
N VAL A 26 6.07 4.36 11.68
CA VAL A 26 5.60 5.74 11.55
C VAL A 26 4.47 5.96 10.53
N SER A 27 4.17 4.99 9.68
CA SER A 27 3.10 5.07 8.68
C SER A 27 2.35 3.76 8.54
N ASP A 28 1.10 3.84 8.10
CA ASP A 28 0.31 2.68 7.70
C ASP A 28 0.50 2.35 6.22
N LEU A 29 0.05 1.17 5.82
CA LEU A 29 -0.11 0.86 4.39
C LEU A 29 -1.26 1.69 3.82
N PRO A 30 -1.22 2.14 2.55
CA PRO A 30 -2.31 2.93 1.99
C PRO A 30 -3.52 2.04 1.65
N ASP A 31 -4.73 2.48 2.00
CA ASP A 31 -5.96 1.86 1.49
C ASP A 31 -6.13 2.14 -0.02
N LYS A 32 -7.06 1.42 -0.66
CA LYS A 32 -7.27 1.49 -2.10
C LYS A 32 -7.66 2.89 -2.55
N THR A 33 -8.54 3.57 -1.82
CA THR A 33 -9.07 4.88 -2.19
C THR A 33 -7.99 5.95 -2.12
N HIS A 34 -7.22 5.96 -1.03
CA HIS A 34 -6.08 6.85 -0.87
C HIS A 34 -5.03 6.60 -1.96
N LEU A 35 -4.71 5.33 -2.22
CA LEU A 35 -3.75 4.94 -3.25
C LEU A 35 -4.18 5.39 -4.65
N GLN A 36 -5.46 5.21 -5.00
CA GLN A 36 -6.00 5.66 -6.29
C GLN A 36 -5.93 7.18 -6.44
N SER A 37 -6.27 7.93 -5.38
CA SER A 37 -6.22 9.40 -5.40
C SER A 37 -4.81 9.92 -5.64
N VAL A 38 -3.82 9.36 -4.92
CA VAL A 38 -2.42 9.75 -5.08
C VAL A 38 -1.89 9.29 -6.44
N ALA A 39 -2.16 8.05 -6.86
CA ALA A 39 -1.67 7.51 -8.13
C ALA A 39 -2.09 8.38 -9.32
N ALA A 40 -3.34 8.81 -9.36
CA ALA A 40 -3.87 9.67 -10.42
C ALA A 40 -3.12 11.00 -10.52
N ALA A 41 -2.76 11.60 -9.38
CA ALA A 41 -2.00 12.86 -9.34
C ALA A 41 -0.58 12.74 -9.96
N TYR A 42 -0.06 11.52 -10.08
CA TYR A 42 1.28 11.24 -10.64
C TYR A 42 1.25 10.45 -11.95
N SER A 43 0.09 10.39 -12.63
CA SER A 43 -0.08 9.62 -13.89
C SER A 43 0.19 8.12 -13.72
N PHE A 44 -0.34 7.53 -12.65
CA PHE A 44 -0.39 6.09 -12.44
C PHE A 44 -1.82 5.59 -12.24
N ASP A 45 -2.07 4.38 -12.71
CA ASP A 45 -3.29 3.61 -12.45
C ASP A 45 -2.98 2.47 -11.47
N VAL A 46 -3.91 2.17 -10.57
CA VAL A 46 -3.85 0.98 -9.71
C VAL A 46 -4.28 -0.22 -10.54
N ALA A 47 -3.32 -1.05 -10.95
CA ALA A 47 -3.55 -2.23 -11.78
C ALA A 47 -4.00 -3.45 -10.96
N GLU A 48 -3.47 -3.60 -9.75
CA GLU A 48 -3.80 -4.69 -8.84
C GLU A 48 -3.78 -4.18 -7.40
N PHE A 49 -4.73 -4.66 -6.60
CA PHE A 49 -4.83 -4.34 -5.19
C PHE A 49 -5.38 -5.54 -4.42
N VAL A 50 -4.57 -6.09 -3.52
CA VAL A 50 -4.91 -7.16 -2.58
C VAL A 50 -4.63 -6.66 -1.18
N ASP A 51 -5.60 -6.80 -0.31
CA ASP A 51 -5.54 -6.33 1.06
C ASP A 51 -6.24 -7.31 1.99
N GLU A 52 -5.49 -8.35 2.32
CA GLU A 52 -5.89 -9.45 3.20
C GLU A 52 -5.13 -9.37 4.53
N PRO A 53 -5.66 -9.95 5.62
CA PRO A 53 -5.03 -9.87 6.94
C PRO A 53 -3.56 -10.29 6.96
N ALA A 54 -3.21 -11.31 6.18
CA ALA A 54 -1.87 -11.87 6.09
C ALA A 54 -1.11 -11.46 4.81
N PHE A 55 -1.67 -10.62 3.94
CA PHE A 55 -1.00 -10.26 2.69
C PHE A 55 -1.50 -8.92 2.14
N TYR A 56 -0.55 -8.05 1.80
CA TYR A 56 -0.83 -6.80 1.11
C TYR A 56 -0.04 -6.72 -0.19
N LEU A 57 -0.71 -6.35 -1.28
CA LEU A 57 -0.12 -6.05 -2.58
C LEU A 57 -0.84 -4.88 -3.23
N ALA A 58 -0.08 -3.89 -3.67
CA ALA A 58 -0.53 -2.84 -4.55
C ALA A 58 0.42 -2.73 -5.73
N VAL A 59 -0.10 -2.87 -6.94
CA VAL A 59 0.64 -2.69 -8.20
C VAL A 59 0.09 -1.47 -8.91
N LEU A 60 0.96 -0.49 -9.14
CA LEU A 60 0.66 0.71 -9.89
C LEU A 60 1.44 0.70 -11.20
N ILE A 61 0.80 1.04 -12.29
CA ILE A 61 1.41 1.16 -13.61
C ILE A 61 1.23 2.58 -14.13
N LYS A 62 2.23 3.10 -14.84
CA LYS A 62 2.12 4.42 -15.45
C LYS A 62 0.91 4.42 -16.40
N SER A 63 0.02 5.38 -16.22
CA SER A 63 -1.18 5.53 -17.03
C SER A 63 -0.80 5.72 -18.49
N ARG A 64 -1.61 5.15 -19.38
CA ARG A 64 -1.51 5.39 -20.82
C ARG A 64 -2.26 6.68 -21.12
N THR A 65 -1.57 7.81 -21.05
CA THR A 65 -2.04 9.08 -21.65
C THR A 65 -2.05 8.98 -23.15
#